data_AF-A0AAP5JXA3-F1
#
_entry.id   AF-A0AAP5JXA3-F1
#
_cell.length_a   1.000
_cell.length_b   1.000
_cell.length_c   1.000
_cell.angle_alpha   90.00
_cell.angle_beta   90.00
_cell.angle_gamma   90.00
#
_symmetry.space_group_name_H-M   'P 1'
#
loop_
_entity.id
_entity.type
_entity.pdbx_description
1 polymer ?
#
loop_
_entity_poly.entity_id
_entity_poly.type
_entity_poly.pdbx_seq_one_letter_code
_entity_poly.pdbx_strand_id
1 'polypeptide(L)'
;MLDLSLYLMGNPKPVSVYGSTYAEFGPKRKGIGTWGTLDWSGFYNVEDLASAMIKMEDGSTLTLEVSWAAHTDMNNEPSFSGLYPKWKPAYHLRNDGIYKQSDFGSDL
;
A
#
# COMPACT_ATOMS: atom_id res chain seq x y z
N MET A 1 10.13 -5.73 3.99
CA MET A 1 11.44 -5.05 4.06
C MET A 1 12.14 -5.30 5.38
N LEU A 2 11.44 -5.29 6.52
CA LEU A 2 12.05 -5.52 7.84
C LEU A 2 12.91 -6.77 7.93
N ASP A 3 12.41 -7.95 7.53
CA ASP A 3 13.16 -9.21 7.60
C ASP A 3 14.45 -9.18 6.78
N LEU A 4 14.40 -8.59 5.58
CA LEU A 4 15.56 -8.43 4.71
C LEU A 4 16.59 -7.48 5.34
N SER A 5 16.13 -6.36 5.93
CA SER A 5 17.00 -5.43 6.64
C SER A 5 17.70 -6.11 7.82
N LEU A 6 16.96 -6.87 8.64
CA LEU A 6 17.54 -7.61 9.76
C LEU A 6 18.56 -8.65 9.28
N TYR A 7 18.24 -9.39 8.21
CA TYR A 7 19.15 -10.35 7.63
C TYR A 7 20.46 -9.69 7.15
N LEU A 8 20.37 -8.57 6.42
CA LEU A 8 21.53 -7.83 5.93
C LEU A 8 22.36 -7.19 7.06
N MET A 9 21.74 -6.88 8.19
CA MET A 9 22.42 -6.39 9.40
C MET A 9 23.13 -7.51 10.18
N GLY A 10 22.96 -8.79 9.82
CA GLY A 10 23.50 -9.92 10.57
C GLY A 10 22.59 -10.40 11.72
N ASN A 11 21.31 -10.03 11.68
CA ASN A 11 20.28 -10.34 12.69
C ASN A 11 20.63 -9.93 14.13
N PRO A 12 21.10 -8.68 14.38
CA PRO A 12 21.34 -8.22 15.74
C PRO A 12 20.00 -8.12 16.50
N LYS A 13 20.02 -8.39 17.81
CA LYS A 13 18.81 -8.35 18.62
C LYS A 13 18.35 -6.89 18.86
N PRO A 14 17.06 -6.56 18.63
CA PRO A 14 16.51 -5.27 19.03
C PRO A 14 16.44 -5.15 20.56
N VAL A 15 16.89 -4.03 21.11
CA VAL A 15 16.93 -3.77 22.56
C VAL A 15 15.99 -2.66 23.00
N SER A 16 15.60 -1.74 22.12
CA SER A 16 14.54 -0.77 22.39
C SER A 16 13.93 -0.24 21.10
N VAL A 17 12.69 0.25 21.21
CA VAL A 17 11.93 0.83 20.11
C VAL A 17 11.28 2.11 20.59
N TYR A 18 11.35 3.15 19.78
CA TYR A 18 10.57 4.37 19.93
C TYR A 18 9.81 4.63 18.64
N GLY A 19 8.49 4.79 18.72
CA GLY A 19 7.66 4.98 17.53
C GLY A 19 6.22 5.37 17.84
N SER A 20 5.50 5.70 16.79
CA SER A 20 4.10 6.11 16.81
C SER A 20 3.33 5.50 15.64
N THR A 21 2.03 5.29 15.83
CA THR A 21 1.10 4.85 14.80
C THR A 21 0.05 5.93 14.54
N TYR A 22 -0.52 5.92 13.33
CA TYR A 22 -1.51 6.87 12.85
C TYR A 22 -2.61 6.15 12.06
N ALA A 23 -3.84 6.67 12.11
CA ALA A 23 -5.00 6.11 11.41
C ALA A 23 -5.85 7.24 10.81
N GLU A 24 -5.29 7.97 9.85
CA GLU A 24 -5.88 9.17 9.26
C GLU A 24 -6.84 8.89 8.08
N PHE A 25 -6.59 7.86 7.28
CA PHE A 25 -7.34 7.46 6.09
C PHE A 25 -8.41 6.42 6.38
N GLY A 26 -8.07 5.34 7.09
CA GLY A 26 -8.96 4.20 7.32
C GLY A 26 -10.29 4.61 7.96
N PRO A 27 -10.28 5.23 9.16
CA PRO A 27 -11.50 5.72 9.82
C PRO A 27 -12.33 6.71 8.99
N LYS A 28 -11.71 7.38 8.02
CA LYS A 28 -12.35 8.34 7.10
C LYS A 28 -12.78 7.71 5.77
N ARG A 29 -12.58 6.40 5.59
CA ARG A 29 -12.89 5.65 4.37
C ARG A 29 -12.25 6.25 3.12
N LYS A 30 -11.02 6.75 3.26
CA LYS A 30 -10.22 7.28 2.15
C LYS A 30 -9.28 6.19 1.63
N GLY A 31 -9.00 6.20 0.32
CA GLY A 31 -8.11 5.21 -0.30
C GLY A 31 -8.73 3.82 -0.45
N ILE A 32 -10.05 3.74 -0.67
CA ILE A 32 -10.75 2.48 -0.91
C ILE A 32 -10.18 1.81 -2.18
N GLY A 33 -9.50 0.70 -2.00
CA GLY A 33 -8.97 -0.12 -3.09
C GLY A 33 -10.05 -0.97 -3.76
N THR A 34 -9.67 -1.63 -4.85
CA THR A 34 -10.52 -2.56 -5.61
C THR A 34 -10.42 -4.02 -5.14
N TRP A 35 -9.72 -4.27 -4.04
CA TRP A 35 -9.40 -5.61 -3.54
C TRP A 35 -10.49 -6.06 -2.55
N GLY A 36 -11.08 -7.23 -2.79
CA GLY A 36 -12.08 -7.83 -1.92
C GLY A 36 -13.50 -7.25 -2.08
N THR A 37 -14.40 -7.64 -1.18
CA THR A 37 -15.79 -7.17 -1.14
C THR A 37 -15.93 -6.05 -0.11
N LEU A 38 -16.50 -4.92 -0.53
CA LEU A 38 -16.70 -3.76 0.34
C LEU A 38 -17.84 -4.00 1.32
N ASP A 39 -17.54 -3.88 2.62
CA ASP A 39 -18.53 -3.78 3.69
C ASP A 39 -18.60 -2.34 4.19
N TRP A 40 -19.66 -1.62 3.80
CA TRP A 40 -19.90 -0.23 4.22
C TRP A 40 -20.28 -0.08 5.69
N SER A 41 -20.71 -1.17 6.33
CA SER A 41 -20.97 -1.23 7.77
C SER A 41 -19.73 -1.58 8.58
N GLY A 42 -18.67 -2.02 7.91
CA GLY A 42 -17.38 -2.33 8.51
C GLY A 42 -16.68 -1.10 9.10
N PHE A 43 -15.73 -1.37 10.00
CA PHE A 43 -14.86 -0.38 10.62
C PHE A 43 -13.39 -0.75 10.44
N TYR A 44 -12.53 0.25 10.40
CA TYR A 44 -11.07 0.07 10.34
C TYR A 44 -10.52 0.12 11.77
N ASN A 45 -9.78 -0.92 12.14
CA ASN A 45 -9.15 -1.04 13.47
C ASN A 45 -7.62 -1.17 13.41
N VAL A 46 -7.02 -0.85 12.26
CA VAL A 46 -5.57 -0.85 12.03
C VAL A 46 -5.10 0.55 11.63
N GLU A 47 -3.84 0.84 11.94
CA GLU A 47 -3.12 2.02 11.49
C GLU A 47 -2.92 2.04 9.97
N ASP A 48 -2.81 3.24 9.39
CA ASP A 48 -2.39 3.47 8.01
C ASP A 48 -0.94 3.92 7.86
N LEU A 49 -0.31 4.31 8.96
CA LEU A 49 1.12 4.58 9.04
C LEU A 49 1.66 4.16 10.41
N ALA A 50 2.80 3.48 10.39
CA ALA A 50 3.65 3.28 11.55
C ALA A 50 5.06 3.82 11.24
N SER A 51 5.62 4.60 12.17
CA SER A 51 6.99 5.11 12.09
C SER A 51 7.73 4.81 13.39
N ALA A 52 8.91 4.22 13.29
CA ALA A 52 9.68 3.76 14.44
C ALA A 52 11.20 3.83 14.22
N MET A 53 11.93 4.05 15.30
CA MET A 53 13.37 3.92 15.40
C MET A 53 13.71 2.79 16.38
N ILE A 54 14.48 1.81 15.92
CA ILE A 54 14.81 0.57 16.62
C ILE A 54 16.30 0.57 16.94
N LYS A 55 16.66 0.50 18.22
CA LYS A 55 18.05 0.35 18.67
C LYS A 55 18.38 -1.14 18.81
N MET A 56 19.53 -1.55 18.28
CA MET A 56 20.02 -2.92 18.36
C MET A 56 21.11 -3.07 19.43
N GLU A 57 21.37 -4.30 19.87
CA GLU A 57 22.36 -4.62 20.91
C GLU A 57 23.81 -4.30 20.51
N ASP A 58 24.12 -4.37 19.22
CA ASP A 58 25.44 -4.04 18.64
C ASP A 58 25.66 -2.54 18.48
N GLY A 59 24.69 -1.72 18.90
CA GLY A 59 24.73 -0.27 18.80
C GLY A 59 24.18 0.28 17.48
N SER A 60 23.84 -0.56 16.50
CA SER A 60 23.19 -0.10 15.26
C SER A 60 21.76 0.40 15.49
N THR A 61 21.24 1.17 14.53
CA THR A 61 19.89 1.73 14.58
C THR A 61 19.19 1.49 13.24
N LEU A 62 17.95 1.00 13.29
CA LEU A 62 17.09 0.81 12.13
C LEU A 62 15.90 1.77 12.21
N THR A 63 15.69 2.58 11.17
CA THR A 63 14.45 3.35 10.99
C THR A 63 13.48 2.52 10.15
N LEU A 64 12.26 2.36 10.64
CA LEU A 64 11.19 1.61 10.00
C LEU A 64 9.98 2.51 9.78
N GLU A 65 9.56 2.63 8.53
CA GLU A 65 8.29 3.26 8.14
C GLU A 65 7.48 2.28 7.29
N VAL A 66 6.23 2.07 7.67
CA VAL A 66 5.32 1.16 6.99
C VAL A 66 3.98 1.86 6.83
N SER A 67 3.46 1.87 5.62
CA SER A 67 2.16 2.43 5.30
C SER A 67 1.48 1.63 4.21
N TRP A 68 0.16 1.49 4.29
CA TRP A 68 -0.67 0.92 3.22
C TRP A 68 -1.47 1.97 2.45
N ALA A 69 -1.53 3.21 2.95
CA ALA A 69 -2.23 4.32 2.30
C ALA A 69 -1.33 5.55 2.23
N ALA A 70 -1.12 6.06 1.01
CA ALA A 70 -0.37 7.29 0.77
C ALA A 70 -1.26 8.33 0.09
N HIS A 71 -1.10 9.59 0.48
CA HIS A 71 -1.72 10.71 -0.22
C HIS A 71 -0.81 11.13 -1.37
N THR A 72 -0.99 10.53 -2.54
CA THR A 72 -0.20 10.81 -3.74
C THR A 72 -1.10 11.25 -4.88
N ASP A 73 -0.60 12.15 -5.73
CA ASP A 73 -1.29 12.52 -6.95
C ASP A 73 -1.40 11.31 -7.89
N MET A 74 -2.63 10.97 -8.28
CA MET A 74 -2.92 9.84 -9.18
C MET A 74 -2.36 10.04 -10.61
N ASN A 75 -1.84 11.24 -10.90
CA ASN A 75 -1.18 11.59 -12.16
C ASN A 75 0.32 11.27 -12.18
N ASN A 76 0.92 10.94 -11.02
CA ASN A 76 2.25 10.35 -11.00
C ASN A 76 2.08 8.84 -11.19
N GLU A 77 2.76 8.32 -12.20
CA GLU A 77 2.96 6.88 -12.41
C GLU A 77 3.18 6.17 -11.06
N PRO A 78 2.59 4.98 -10.84
CA PRO A 78 2.73 4.26 -9.58
C PRO A 78 4.21 4.18 -9.22
N SER A 79 4.58 4.62 -8.02
CA SER A 79 5.98 4.73 -7.55
C SER A 79 6.68 3.38 -7.38
N PHE A 80 6.09 2.30 -7.89
CA PHE A 80 6.63 0.97 -7.95
C PHE A 80 7.38 0.79 -9.29
N SER A 81 8.66 1.16 -9.34
CA SER A 81 9.55 0.82 -10.46
C SER A 81 9.93 -0.67 -10.40
N GLY A 82 8.95 -1.55 -10.56
CA GLY A 82 9.13 -2.97 -10.79
C GLY A 82 8.76 -3.29 -12.22
N LEU A 83 9.74 -3.81 -12.98
CA LEU A 83 9.59 -4.30 -14.35
C LEU A 83 8.41 -5.27 -14.49
N TYR A 84 7.25 -4.77 -14.91
CA TYR A 84 6.14 -5.56 -15.43
C TYR A 84 5.68 -4.98 -16.77
N PRO A 85 5.34 -5.83 -17.77
CA PRO A 85 4.87 -5.34 -19.05
C PRO A 85 3.56 -4.57 -18.85
N LYS A 86 3.55 -3.38 -19.42
CA LYS A 86 2.49 -2.37 -19.37
C LYS A 86 1.16 -2.95 -19.88
N TRP A 87 0.35 -3.55 -19.00
CA TRP A 87 -1.05 -3.89 -19.31
C TRP A 87 -1.93 -2.66 -19.08
N LYS A 88 -2.38 -2.03 -20.17
CA LYS A 88 -3.44 -1.01 -20.13
C LYS A 88 -4.78 -1.65 -20.49
N PRO A 89 -5.75 -1.80 -19.57
CA PRO A 89 -7.14 -1.70 -19.96
C PRO A 89 -7.53 -0.23 -20.02
N ALA A 90 -7.92 0.22 -21.21
CA ALA A 90 -8.43 1.56 -21.46
C ALA A 90 -9.83 1.71 -20.86
N TYR A 91 -9.97 2.52 -19.82
CA TYR A 91 -11.26 3.08 -19.43
C TYR A 91 -11.12 4.60 -19.33
N HIS A 92 -11.51 5.27 -20.42
CA HIS A 92 -11.86 6.68 -20.38
C HIS A 92 -13.27 6.74 -19.79
N LEU A 93 -13.41 7.17 -18.53
CA LEU A 93 -14.71 7.47 -17.96
C LEU A 93 -15.24 8.73 -18.64
N ARG A 94 -16.08 8.57 -19.67
CA ARG A 94 -16.99 9.62 -20.10
C ARG A 94 -18.24 9.56 -19.22
N ASN A 95 -18.77 10.73 -18.90
CA ASN A 95 -19.75 10.98 -17.84
C ASN A 95 -21.19 10.67 -18.26
N ASP A 96 -21.37 9.73 -19.19
CA ASP A 96 -22.63 9.47 -19.88
C ASP A 96 -22.82 7.97 -20.18
N GLY A 97 -23.41 7.25 -19.21
CA GLY A 97 -24.34 6.15 -19.46
C GLY A 97 -23.85 4.85 -20.15
N ILE A 98 -23.91 3.75 -19.39
CA ILE A 98 -24.26 2.36 -19.77
C ILE A 98 -23.58 1.74 -21.01
N TYR A 99 -22.81 0.66 -20.81
CA TYR A 99 -22.53 -0.32 -21.87
C TYR A 99 -22.80 -1.77 -21.44
N LYS A 100 -23.42 -2.54 -22.35
CA LYS A 100 -23.60 -3.99 -22.30
C LYS A 100 -22.34 -4.71 -22.83
N GLN A 101 -22.01 -5.82 -22.17
CA GLN A 101 -21.00 -6.80 -22.56
C GLN A 101 -21.53 -7.70 -23.68
N SER A 102 -21.51 -7.24 -24.93
CA SER A 102 -21.82 -8.10 -26.07
C SER A 102 -21.24 -7.55 -27.36
N ASP A 103 -19.90 -7.49 -27.48
CA ASP A 103 -19.25 -7.11 -28.76
C ASP A 103 -17.83 -7.66 -28.93
N PHE A 104 -17.46 -8.78 -28.31
CA PHE A 104 -16.24 -9.50 -28.70
C PHE A 104 -16.46 -11.00 -28.65
N GLY A 105 -17.03 -11.52 -29.74
CA GLY A 105 -16.80 -12.89 -30.17
C GLY A 105 -15.51 -12.98 -30.99
N SER A 106 -14.92 -14.18 -30.96
CA SER A 106 -14.05 -14.79 -31.96
C SER A 106 -12.84 -13.98 -32.46
N ASP A 107 -11.63 -14.35 -32.02
CA ASP A 107 -10.70 -15.11 -32.88
C ASP A 107 -9.38 -15.40 -32.14
N LEU A 108 -9.11 -16.72 -32.03
CA LEU A 108 -7.84 -17.44 -31.78
C LEU A 108 -7.01 -17.07 -30.54
#